data_AF-A0A2U8HKG3-F1
#
_entry.id   AF-A0A2U8HKG3-F1
#
_cell.length_a   1.000
_cell.length_b   1.000
_cell.length_c   1.000
_cell.angle_alpha   90.00
_cell.angle_beta   90.00
_cell.angle_gamma   90.00
#
_symmetry.space_group_name_H-M   'P 1'
#
loop_
_entity.id
_entity.type
_entity.pdbx_description
1 polymer ?
#
loop_
_entity_poly.entity_id
_entity_poly.type
_entity_poly.pdbx_seq_one_letter_code
_entity_poly.pdbx_strand_id
1 'polypeptide(L)'
;MVAPDAPASAAKEFEAMFLTEMVNEMLSEVDLGDFGGGKAEEHWRYFLAEAFGKELAEQGGAGIARNLEQAMSAYGAARRGDKT
;
A
#
# COMPACT_ATOMS: atom_id res chain seq x y z
N MET A 1 6.07 -6.77 -16.83
CA MET A 1 5.59 -7.13 -15.49
C MET A 1 6.81 -7.63 -14.74
N VAL A 2 7.43 -6.79 -13.91
CA VAL A 2 8.66 -7.14 -13.17
C VAL A 2 8.22 -7.93 -11.94
N ALA A 3 8.80 -9.11 -11.71
CA ALA A 3 8.50 -9.92 -10.53
C ALA A 3 9.02 -9.22 -9.25
N PRO A 4 8.32 -9.34 -8.11
CA PRO A 4 8.68 -8.71 -6.85
C PRO A 4 9.84 -9.44 -6.17
N ASP A 5 11.05 -9.31 -6.72
CA ASP A 5 12.24 -10.01 -6.21
C ASP A 5 13.18 -9.08 -5.42
N ALA A 6 12.88 -7.78 -5.35
CA ALA A 6 13.63 -6.81 -4.55
C ALA A 6 12.81 -6.41 -3.30
N PRO A 7 13.39 -6.46 -2.09
CA PRO A 7 12.75 -5.98 -0.86
C PRO A 7 12.11 -4.59 -0.99
N ALA A 8 12.68 -3.72 -1.82
CA ALA A 8 12.15 -2.39 -2.12
C ALA A 8 10.78 -2.42 -2.82
N SER A 9 10.59 -3.26 -3.83
CA SER A 9 9.31 -3.30 -4.57
C SER A 9 8.19 -3.89 -3.72
N ALA A 10 8.47 -4.97 -2.99
CA ALA A 10 7.53 -5.57 -2.06
C ALA A 10 7.13 -4.59 -0.95
N ALA A 11 8.10 -3.83 -0.42
CA ALA A 11 7.82 -2.84 0.61
C ALA A 11 7.00 -1.65 0.09
N LYS A 12 7.23 -1.23 -1.17
CA LYS A 12 6.44 -0.18 -1.82
C LYS A 12 5.02 -0.63 -2.14
N GLU A 13 4.84 -1.85 -2.63
CA GLU A 13 3.52 -2.46 -2.85
C GLU A 13 2.73 -2.56 -1.54
N PHE A 14 3.41 -2.96 -0.45
CA PHE A 14 2.81 -2.96 0.88
C PHE A 14 2.34 -1.57 1.32
N GLU A 15 3.20 -0.55 1.17
CA GLU A 15 2.83 0.82 1.53
C GLU A 15 1.66 1.34 0.68
N ALA A 16 1.61 1.01 -0.61
CA ALA A 16 0.49 1.36 -1.48
C ALA A 16 -0.83 0.72 -1.03
N MET A 17 -0.83 -0.56 -0.65
CA MET A 17 -2.02 -1.22 -0.09
C MET A 17 -2.45 -0.58 1.22
N PHE A 18 -1.50 -0.30 2.12
CA PHE A 18 -1.80 0.35 3.40
C PHE A 18 -2.42 1.74 3.20
N LEU A 19 -1.84 2.56 2.33
CA LEU A 19 -2.36 3.88 2.02
C LEU A 19 -3.71 3.81 1.32
N THR A 20 -3.94 2.80 0.47
CA THR A 20 -5.25 2.56 -0.16
C THR A 20 -6.33 2.34 0.91
N GLU A 21 -6.09 1.47 1.88
CA GLU A 21 -7.05 1.24 2.97
C GLU A 21 -7.31 2.52 3.78
N MET A 22 -6.26 3.30 4.06
CA MET A 22 -6.42 4.54 4.83
C MET A 22 -7.21 5.60 4.08
N VAL A 23 -6.95 5.77 2.79
CA VAL A 23 -7.73 6.67 1.93
C VAL A 23 -9.17 6.17 1.80
N ASN A 24 -9.38 4.86 1.65
CA ASN A 24 -10.71 4.27 1.57
C ASN A 24 -11.53 4.54 2.84
N GLU A 25 -10.92 4.40 4.02
CA GLU A 25 -11.55 4.76 5.30
C GLU A 25 -11.84 6.26 5.39
N MET A 26 -10.91 7.13 4.99
CA MET A 26 -11.17 8.57 4.94
C MET A 26 -12.33 8.95 4.01
N LEU A 27 -12.44 8.27 2.86
CA LEU A 27 -13.54 8.47 1.92
C LEU A 27 -14.87 7.88 2.43
N SER A 28 -14.84 6.94 3.38
CA SER A 28 -16.05 6.36 4.00
C SER A 28 -16.77 7.38 4.90
N GLU A 29 -16.00 8.33 5.47
CA GLU A 29 -16.48 9.40 6.33
C GLU A 29 -17.00 10.63 5.56
N VAL A 30 -16.81 10.67 4.22
CA VAL A 30 -17.30 11.77 3.39
C VAL A 30 -18.77 11.53 3.06
N ASP A 31 -19.64 12.45 3.47
CA ASP A 31 -21.04 12.44 3.05
C ASP A 31 -21.13 12.82 1.56
N LEU A 32 -21.44 11.82 0.73
CA LEU A 32 -21.60 11.94 -0.71
C LEU A 32 -23.03 12.31 -1.12
N GLY A 33 -23.96 12.53 -0.18
CA GLY A 33 -25.35 12.89 -0.46
C GLY A 33 -26.05 11.86 -1.34
N ASP A 34 -26.66 12.30 -2.45
CA ASP A 34 -27.38 11.43 -3.41
C ASP A 34 -26.48 10.40 -4.13
N PHE A 35 -25.15 10.51 -4.00
CA PHE A 35 -24.19 9.50 -4.47
C PHE A 35 -23.88 8.41 -3.43
N GLY A 36 -24.45 8.52 -2.22
CA GLY A 36 -24.25 7.62 -1.07
C GLY A 36 -25.29 6.49 -0.96
N GLY A 37 -24.87 5.24 -0.84
CA GLY A 37 -25.67 4.08 -0.42
C GLY A 37 -25.65 2.84 -1.33
N GLY A 38 -24.73 2.71 -2.30
CA GLY A 38 -24.79 1.60 -3.29
C GLY A 38 -23.51 0.77 -3.47
N LYS A 39 -23.62 -0.50 -3.89
CA LYS A 39 -22.44 -1.34 -4.26
C LYS A 39 -21.58 -0.75 -5.37
N ALA A 40 -22.19 -0.01 -6.30
CA ALA A 40 -21.46 0.71 -7.34
C ALA A 40 -20.61 1.84 -6.73
N GLU A 41 -21.09 2.44 -5.64
CA GLU A 41 -20.39 3.48 -4.90
C GLU A 41 -19.12 2.94 -4.25
N GLU A 42 -19.26 1.85 -3.49
CA GLU A 42 -18.15 1.19 -2.81
C GLU A 42 -17.02 0.82 -3.78
N HIS A 43 -17.38 0.37 -4.98
CA HIS A 43 -16.39 -0.02 -5.98
C HIS A 43 -15.64 1.17 -6.59
N TRP A 44 -16.34 2.26 -6.96
CA TRP A 44 -15.64 3.45 -7.48
C TRP A 44 -14.82 4.14 -6.39
N ARG A 45 -15.32 4.15 -5.14
CA ARG A 45 -14.60 4.67 -3.99
C ARG A 45 -13.29 3.91 -3.78
N TYR A 46 -13.34 2.59 -3.85
CA TYR A 46 -12.13 1.76 -3.75
C TYR A 46 -11.15 2.04 -4.90
N PHE A 47 -11.62 2.15 -6.14
CA PHE A 47 -10.74 2.49 -7.27
C PHE A 47 -10.06 3.86 -7.09
N LEU A 48 -10.79 4.85 -6.59
CA LEU A 48 -10.24 6.15 -6.29
C LEU A 48 -9.19 6.06 -5.17
N ALA A 49 -9.50 5.32 -4.10
CA ALA A 49 -8.58 5.06 -3.01
C ALA A 49 -7.29 4.35 -3.49
N GLU A 50 -7.41 3.37 -4.39
CA GLU A 50 -6.27 2.66 -4.96
C GLU A 50 -5.37 3.57 -5.79
N ALA A 51 -5.96 4.46 -6.61
CA ALA A 51 -5.22 5.44 -7.39
C ALA A 51 -4.44 6.41 -6.47
N PHE A 52 -5.09 6.91 -5.42
CA PHE A 52 -4.43 7.77 -4.43
C PHE A 52 -3.36 7.02 -3.64
N GLY A 53 -3.64 5.81 -3.16
CA GLY A 53 -2.69 5.02 -2.38
C GLY A 53 -1.41 4.73 -3.15
N LYS A 54 -1.54 4.40 -4.45
CA LYS A 54 -0.39 4.22 -5.35
C LYS A 54 0.38 5.52 -5.55
N GLU A 55 -0.29 6.62 -5.87
CA GLU A 55 0.37 7.91 -6.10
C GLU A 55 1.10 8.40 -4.84
N LEU A 56 0.48 8.27 -3.67
CA LEU A 56 1.10 8.61 -2.39
C LEU A 56 2.34 7.77 -2.14
N ALA A 57 2.29 6.44 -2.37
CA ALA A 57 3.45 5.56 -2.23
C ALA A 57 4.57 5.89 -3.23
N GLU A 58 4.24 6.30 -4.46
CA GLU A 58 5.21 6.76 -5.46
C GLU A 58 5.94 8.05 -5.03
N GLN A 59 5.25 8.98 -4.37
CA GLN A 59 5.82 10.23 -3.86
C GLN A 59 6.64 10.07 -2.57
N GLY A 60 6.77 8.84 -2.05
CA GLY A 60 7.52 8.54 -0.82
C GLY A 60 6.64 8.25 0.40
N GLY A 61 5.31 8.33 0.25
CA GLY A 61 4.32 7.78 1.17
C GLY A 61 4.44 8.28 2.61
N ALA A 62 4.31 7.32 3.54
CA ALA A 62 4.44 7.54 4.98
C ALA A 62 5.84 7.11 5.49
N GLY A 63 6.75 6.71 4.60
CA GLY A 63 8.07 6.17 4.93
C GLY A 63 8.05 4.72 5.44
N ILE A 64 6.91 4.03 5.34
CA ILE A 64 6.73 2.65 5.77
C ILE A 64 7.54 1.71 4.87
N ALA A 65 7.55 1.95 3.56
CA ALA A 65 8.27 1.12 2.61
C ALA A 65 9.77 1.04 2.93
N ARG A 66 10.40 2.16 3.29
CA ARG A 66 11.82 2.20 3.65
C ARG A 66 12.13 1.36 4.89
N ASN A 67 11.31 1.46 5.93
CA ASN A 67 11.51 0.72 7.17
C ASN A 67 11.30 -0.78 6.95
N LEU A 68 10.28 -1.14 6.17
CA LEU A 68 9.97 -2.53 5.84
C LEU A 68 11.05 -3.16 4.96
N GLU A 69 11.57 -2.44 3.96
CA GLU A 69 12.69 -2.87 3.13
C GLU A 69 13.92 -3.22 3.96
N GLN A 70 14.27 -2.37 4.94
CA GLN A 70 15.39 -2.61 5.85
C GLN A 70 15.17 -3.87 6.71
N ALA A 71 13.96 -4.03 7.27
CA ALA A 71 13.60 -5.21 8.06
C ALA A 71 13.68 -6.50 7.24
N MET A 72 13.14 -6.49 6.01
CA MET A 72 13.19 -7.62 5.09
C MET A 72 14.62 -7.98 4.69
N SER A 73 15.45 -6.98 4.42
CA SER A 73 16.86 -7.15 4.06
C SER A 73 17.67 -7.74 5.22
N ALA A 74 17.46 -7.22 6.44
CA ALA A 74 18.10 -7.74 7.65
C ALA A 74 17.69 -9.20 7.93
N TYR A 75 16.40 -9.50 7.80
CA TYR A 75 15.88 -10.86 7.94
C TYR A 75 16.49 -11.83 6.91
N GLY A 76 16.57 -11.41 5.63
CA GLY A 76 17.19 -12.19 4.57
C GLY A 76 18.68 -12.44 4.79
N ALA A 77 19.41 -11.48 5.37
CA ALA A 77 20.82 -11.63 5.73
C ALA A 77 21.02 -12.65 6.87
N ALA A 78 20.21 -12.56 7.93
CA ALA A 78 20.27 -13.48 9.07
C ALA A 78 20.01 -14.94 8.63
N ARG A 79 19.02 -15.17 7.76
CA ARG A 79 18.68 -16.51 7.25
C ARG A 79 19.77 -17.12 6.35
N ARG A 80 20.62 -16.30 5.72
CA ARG A 80 21.75 -16.80 4.91
C ARG A 80 22.97 -17.18 5.76
N GLY A 81 23.17 -16.53 6.91
CA GLY A 81 24.26 -16.83 7.84
C GLY A 81 24.09 -18.15 8.61
N ASP A 82 22.86 -18.63 8.78
CA ASP A 82 22.51 -19.89 9.47
C ASP A 82 22.81 -21.16 8.64
N LYS A 83 23.20 -21.02 7.35
CA LYS A 83 23.47 -22.14 6.43
C LYS A 83 24.96 -22.50 6.28
N THR A 84 25.82 -22.02 7.17
CA THR A 84 27.26 -22.33 7.25
C THR A 84 27.62 -22.71 8.67
#